data_AF-A0A2T5U0K3-F1
#
_entry.id   AF-A0A2T5U0K3-F1
#
_cell.length_a   1.000
_cell.length_b   1.000
_cell.length_c   1.000
_cell.angle_alpha   90.00
_cell.angle_beta   90.00
_cell.angle_gamma   90.00
#
_symmetry.space_group_name_H-M   'P 1'
#
loop_
_entity.id
_entity.type
_entity.pdbx_description
1 polymer ?
#
loop_
_entity_poly.entity_id
_entity_poly.type
_entity_poly.pdbx_seq_one_letter_code
_entity_poly.pdbx_strand_id
1 'polypeptide(L)'
;MRPLLRLIALLCLCLGYALPAQAAVTITFWSHELGNSFPHAFFTLRGIPDAGGPPVDANAGFTAKSVSPALLMGPVAGKLDIARPGYVASSDAQFSVVMSDTQYNAVLRLVDAWSEGKPDSVYRLSDHNCVTFVKEAARIVGLSGLDQPKLMKKPRSYLKAVGAANAGRVIPVGLHGKDYLASLPPISPSQATASNTTAVVATAAPVPSH
;
A
#
# COMPACT_ATOMS: atom_id res chain seq x y z
N MET A 1 5.29 -41.14 27.97
CA MET A 1 5.41 -40.95 26.50
C MET A 1 4.13 -40.41 25.85
N ARG A 2 2.95 -40.99 26.11
CA ARG A 2 1.64 -40.49 25.60
C ARG A 2 1.29 -39.01 25.90
N PRO A 3 1.52 -38.46 27.12
CA PRO A 3 1.18 -37.06 27.39
C PRO A 3 2.12 -36.08 26.67
N LEU A 4 3.39 -36.46 26.48
CA LEU A 4 4.39 -35.67 25.75
C LEU A 4 4.04 -35.58 24.26
N LEU A 5 3.63 -36.69 23.63
CA LEU A 5 3.16 -36.67 22.24
C LEU A 5 1.90 -35.82 22.04
N ARG A 6 0.98 -35.82 23.02
CA ARG A 6 -0.23 -34.97 22.98
C ARG A 6 0.12 -33.49 23.12
N LEU A 7 1.08 -33.16 23.98
CA LEU A 7 1.57 -31.78 24.14
C LEU A 7 2.27 -31.29 22.87
N ILE A 8 3.10 -32.13 22.25
CA ILE A 8 3.77 -31.81 20.97
C ILE A 8 2.74 -31.66 19.85
N ALA A 9 1.73 -32.53 19.76
CA ALA A 9 0.66 -32.42 18.77
C ALA A 9 -0.17 -31.15 18.96
N LEU A 10 -0.48 -30.76 20.21
CA LEU A 10 -1.16 -29.49 20.50
C LEU A 10 -0.29 -28.30 20.13
N LEU A 11 1.02 -28.35 20.43
CA LEU A 11 1.96 -27.27 20.11
C LEU A 11 2.10 -27.12 18.59
N CYS A 12 2.24 -28.21 17.85
CA CYS A 12 2.26 -28.21 16.37
C CYS A 12 0.94 -27.69 15.77
N LEU A 13 -0.20 -28.01 16.38
CA LEU A 13 -1.49 -27.47 15.95
C LEU A 13 -1.58 -25.96 16.22
N CYS A 14 -1.10 -25.48 17.37
CA CYS A 14 -1.07 -24.04 17.70
C CYS A 14 -0.10 -23.24 16.81
N LEU A 15 1.07 -23.79 16.46
CA LEU A 15 2.00 -23.13 15.53
C LEU A 15 1.51 -23.14 14.07
N GLY A 16 0.67 -24.11 13.68
CA GLY A 16 0.11 -24.19 12.33
C GLY A 16 -0.98 -23.14 12.01
N TYR A 17 -1.49 -22.44 13.03
CA TYR A 17 -2.54 -21.41 12.90
C TYR A 17 -2.04 -19.96 13.02
N ALA A 18 -0.73 -19.73 13.04
CA ALA A 18 -0.17 -18.38 12.92
C ALA A 18 -0.39 -17.87 11.49
N LEU A 19 -1.62 -17.44 11.18
CA LEU A 19 -1.89 -16.60 10.02
C LEU A 19 -0.96 -15.38 10.12
N PRO A 20 -0.38 -14.92 9.00
CA PRO A 20 0.38 -13.68 9.03
C PRO A 20 -0.53 -12.60 9.57
N ALA A 21 -0.25 -12.12 10.78
CA ALA A 21 -0.88 -10.92 11.29
C ALA A 21 -0.59 -9.82 10.26
N GLN A 22 -1.62 -9.09 9.81
CA GLN A 22 -1.46 -7.91 8.96
C GLN A 22 -0.84 -6.75 9.75
N ALA A 23 0.33 -6.99 10.35
CA ALA A 23 1.29 -5.97 10.69
C ALA A 23 2.00 -5.60 9.38
N ALA A 24 2.09 -4.31 9.11
CA ALA A 24 2.54 -3.63 7.89
C ALA A 24 1.41 -3.19 6.94
N VAL A 25 1.62 -2.01 6.37
CA VAL A 25 0.77 -1.43 5.33
C VAL A 25 1.29 -1.85 3.96
N THR A 26 0.40 -2.40 3.14
CA THR A 26 0.69 -2.71 1.73
C THR A 26 0.25 -1.55 0.85
N ILE A 27 1.15 -1.10 -0.03
CA ILE A 27 0.80 -0.23 -1.15
C ILE A 27 0.51 -1.10 -2.38
N THR A 28 -0.60 -0.86 -3.06
CA THR A 28 -0.91 -1.48 -4.35
C THR A 28 -0.97 -0.40 -5.41
N PHE A 29 -0.32 -0.61 -6.54
CA PHE A 29 -0.32 0.32 -7.68
C PHE A 29 -1.36 -0.11 -8.71
N TRP A 30 -2.16 0.86 -9.13
CA TRP A 30 -3.34 0.64 -9.97
C TRP A 30 -3.24 1.44 -11.26
N SER A 31 -3.76 0.86 -12.33
CA SER A 31 -4.01 1.59 -13.58
C SER A 31 -5.47 1.49 -13.96
N HIS A 32 -6.00 2.56 -14.52
CA HIS A 32 -7.28 2.58 -15.19
C HIS A 32 -7.04 2.98 -16.64
N GLU A 33 -7.46 2.15 -17.59
CA GLU A 33 -7.37 2.43 -19.02
C GLU A 33 -8.77 2.56 -19.63
N LEU A 34 -8.85 3.38 -20.67
CA LEU A 34 -10.06 4.00 -21.21
C LEU A 34 -11.21 3.07 -21.64
N GLY A 35 -12.41 3.42 -21.15
CA GLY A 35 -13.63 3.60 -21.93
C GLY A 35 -13.91 5.10 -22.18
N ASN A 36 -14.72 5.76 -21.33
CA ASN A 36 -15.03 7.21 -21.38
C ASN A 36 -14.16 8.11 -20.47
N SER A 37 -13.16 7.56 -19.77
CA SER A 37 -12.38 8.22 -18.71
C SER A 37 -10.89 8.35 -19.06
N PHE A 38 -10.28 9.52 -18.83
CA PHE A 38 -8.85 9.75 -19.09
C PHE A 38 -7.97 8.69 -18.37
N PRO A 39 -6.95 8.10 -19.03
CA PRO A 39 -6.11 7.07 -18.41
C PRO A 39 -5.50 7.56 -17.10
N HIS A 40 -5.49 6.68 -16.10
CA HIS A 40 -5.11 7.07 -14.75
C HIS A 40 -4.21 6.04 -14.07
N ALA A 41 -3.34 6.52 -13.19
CA ALA A 41 -2.60 5.70 -12.24
C ALA A 41 -2.78 6.28 -10.84
N PHE A 42 -2.93 5.40 -9.87
CA PHE A 42 -3.08 5.74 -8.47
C PHE A 42 -2.57 4.58 -7.61
N PHE A 43 -2.56 4.74 -6.29
CA PHE A 43 -2.26 3.65 -5.38
C PHE A 43 -3.28 3.55 -4.24
N THR A 44 -3.40 2.36 -3.67
CA THR A 44 -4.15 2.11 -2.43
C THR A 44 -3.18 1.76 -1.32
N LEU A 45 -3.51 2.15 -0.09
CA LEU A 45 -2.80 1.81 1.14
C LEU A 45 -3.74 0.95 1.99
N ARG A 46 -3.33 -0.27 2.31
CA ARG A 46 -4.14 -1.21 3.08
C ARG A 46 -3.32 -1.95 4.14
N GLY A 47 -3.75 -1.93 5.40
CA GLY A 47 -3.13 -2.69 6.48
C GLY A 47 -3.09 -1.92 7.81
N ILE A 48 -2.19 -2.32 8.71
CA ILE A 48 -1.98 -1.68 10.01
C ILE A 48 -0.49 -1.37 10.14
N PRO A 49 -0.06 -0.15 10.48
CA PRO A 49 1.35 0.16 10.71
C PRO A 49 1.97 -0.74 11.79
N ASP A 50 3.24 -1.10 11.62
CA ASP A 50 3.94 -2.01 12.54
C ASP A 50 4.09 -1.38 13.95
N ALA A 51 4.28 -0.07 14.02
CA ALA A 51 4.30 0.72 15.25
C ALA A 51 2.92 0.81 15.94
N GLY A 52 1.87 0.25 15.34
CA GLY A 52 0.49 0.34 15.79
C GLY A 52 -0.22 1.60 15.30
N GLY A 53 -1.53 1.65 15.52
CA GLY A 53 -2.39 2.74 15.06
C GLY A 53 -3.71 2.23 14.46
N PRO A 54 -4.56 3.14 13.95
CA PRO A 54 -5.79 2.74 13.29
C PRO A 54 -5.48 1.97 11.99
N PRO A 55 -6.32 0.99 11.63
CA PRO A 55 -6.31 0.40 10.29
C PRO A 55 -6.39 1.44 9.19
N VAL A 56 -5.66 1.19 8.10
CA VAL A 56 -5.61 2.04 6.91
C VAL A 56 -6.28 1.30 5.76
N ASP A 57 -7.27 1.94 5.14
CA ASP A 57 -7.87 1.51 3.87
C ASP A 57 -8.16 2.77 3.04
N ALA A 58 -7.12 3.25 2.36
CA ALA A 58 -7.13 4.54 1.69
C ALA A 58 -6.61 4.42 0.26
N ASN A 59 -6.86 5.44 -0.55
CA ASN A 59 -6.27 5.55 -1.87
C ASN A 59 -5.91 6.99 -2.21
N ALA A 60 -4.94 7.14 -3.10
CA ALA A 60 -4.51 8.43 -3.60
C ALA A 60 -4.05 8.33 -5.05
N GLY A 61 -4.60 9.20 -5.89
CA GLY A 61 -4.13 9.52 -7.23
C GLY A 61 -3.88 11.03 -7.36
N PHE A 62 -3.43 11.47 -8.52
CA PHE A 62 -3.26 12.89 -8.82
C PHE A 62 -3.77 13.22 -10.21
N THR A 63 -4.63 14.22 -10.30
CA THR A 63 -5.33 14.58 -11.54
C THR A 63 -5.49 16.09 -11.69
N ALA A 64 -5.89 16.52 -12.88
CA ALA A 64 -6.29 17.90 -13.09
C ALA A 64 -7.63 18.18 -12.40
N LYS A 65 -7.77 19.38 -11.82
CA LYS A 65 -9.02 19.79 -11.17
C LYS A 65 -10.20 19.82 -12.14
N SER A 66 -9.94 20.15 -13.41
CA SER A 66 -10.89 20.08 -14.52
C SER A 66 -10.22 19.45 -15.75
N VAL A 67 -10.87 18.46 -16.35
CA VAL A 67 -10.41 17.81 -17.59
C VAL A 67 -10.95 18.62 -18.77
N SER A 68 -10.07 19.30 -19.49
CA SER A 68 -10.41 20.13 -20.65
C SER A 68 -9.24 20.20 -21.64
N PRO A 69 -9.45 20.71 -22.88
CA PRO A 69 -8.35 20.93 -23.82
C PRO A 69 -7.21 21.81 -23.30
N ALA A 70 -7.45 22.62 -22.26
CA ALA A 70 -6.42 23.44 -21.62
C ALA A 70 -5.23 22.62 -21.08
N LEU A 71 -5.44 21.32 -20.79
CA LEU A 71 -4.38 20.38 -20.41
C LEU A 71 -3.26 20.25 -21.45
N LEU A 72 -3.57 20.53 -22.73
CA LEU A 72 -2.60 20.50 -23.82
C LEU A 72 -1.87 21.84 -23.99
N MET A 73 -2.38 22.92 -23.38
CA MET A 73 -1.88 24.28 -23.57
C MET A 73 -0.93 24.74 -22.47
N GLY A 74 -0.83 24.02 -21.35
CA GLY A 74 0.09 24.36 -20.28
C GLY A 74 -0.30 23.80 -18.92
N PRO A 75 0.32 24.32 -17.84
CA PRO A 75 -0.01 23.95 -16.48
C PRO A 75 -1.44 24.36 -16.10
N VAL A 76 -2.15 23.48 -15.39
CA VAL A 76 -3.47 23.76 -14.83
C VAL A 76 -3.49 23.41 -13.34
N ALA A 77 -4.53 23.81 -12.62
CA ALA A 77 -4.71 23.38 -11.23
C ALA A 77 -4.83 21.85 -11.16
N GLY A 78 -3.99 21.23 -10.33
CA GLY A 78 -4.05 19.82 -9.97
C GLY A 78 -4.79 19.61 -8.65
N LYS A 79 -5.12 18.36 -8.37
CA LYS A 79 -5.68 17.90 -7.10
C LYS A 79 -5.34 16.44 -6.85
N LEU A 80 -5.34 16.07 -5.57
CA LEU A 80 -5.43 14.66 -5.21
C LEU A 80 -6.77 14.10 -5.68
N ASP A 81 -6.72 12.89 -6.22
CA ASP A 81 -7.89 12.14 -6.59
C ASP A 81 -8.09 10.98 -5.61
N ILE A 82 -9.24 10.99 -4.92
CA ILE A 82 -9.66 9.87 -4.09
C ILE A 82 -10.64 9.07 -4.94
N ALA A 83 -10.14 7.97 -5.50
CA ALA A 83 -10.91 7.05 -6.31
C ALA A 83 -12.10 6.51 -5.52
N ARG A 84 -13.30 6.67 -6.08
CA ARG A 84 -14.53 6.10 -5.54
C ARG A 84 -14.46 4.56 -5.61
N PRO A 85 -15.16 3.82 -4.73
CA PRO A 85 -15.12 2.35 -4.71
C PRO A 85 -15.39 1.70 -6.07
N GLY A 86 -16.39 2.19 -6.82
CA GLY A 86 -16.69 1.69 -8.17
C GLY A 86 -15.58 1.95 -9.20
N TYR A 87 -14.81 3.03 -9.04
CA TYR A 87 -13.66 3.33 -9.90
C TYR A 87 -12.50 2.38 -9.62
N VAL A 88 -12.21 2.11 -8.34
CA VAL A 88 -11.20 1.11 -7.96
C VAL A 88 -11.59 -0.28 -8.46
N ALA A 89 -12.86 -0.67 -8.31
CA ALA A 89 -13.36 -1.97 -8.75
C ALA A 89 -13.32 -2.18 -10.28
N SER A 90 -13.35 -1.10 -11.06
CA SER A 90 -13.24 -1.11 -12.53
C SER A 90 -11.83 -0.77 -13.04
N SER A 91 -10.85 -0.63 -12.15
CA SER A 91 -9.43 -0.47 -12.46
C SER A 91 -8.70 -1.80 -12.35
N ASP A 92 -7.43 -1.85 -12.75
CA ASP A 92 -6.59 -3.04 -12.64
C ASP A 92 -5.47 -2.85 -11.61
N ALA A 93 -5.39 -3.75 -10.63
CA ALA A 93 -4.29 -3.82 -9.68
C ALA A 93 -3.08 -4.45 -10.37
N GLN A 94 -1.99 -3.71 -10.50
CA GLN A 94 -0.80 -4.15 -11.24
C GLN A 94 0.12 -4.99 -10.36
N PHE A 95 0.57 -4.41 -9.25
CA PHE A 95 1.46 -5.06 -8.29
C PHE A 95 1.37 -4.37 -6.93
N SER A 96 1.86 -5.05 -5.90
CA SER A 96 1.88 -4.56 -4.52
C SER A 96 3.27 -4.62 -3.91
N VAL A 97 3.49 -3.80 -2.88
CA VAL A 97 4.71 -3.77 -2.06
C VAL A 97 4.29 -3.64 -0.60
N VAL A 98 4.84 -4.48 0.28
CA VAL A 98 4.71 -4.33 1.73
C VAL A 98 5.71 -3.26 2.17
N MET A 99 5.25 -2.23 2.87
CA MET A 99 6.08 -1.09 3.28
C MET A 99 6.50 -1.22 4.73
N SER A 100 7.69 -0.69 5.04
CA SER A 100 8.01 -0.31 6.42
C SER A 100 7.24 0.94 6.83
N ASP A 101 7.10 1.18 8.14
CA ASP A 101 6.46 2.40 8.66
C ASP A 101 7.13 3.70 8.20
N THR A 102 8.45 3.66 7.99
CA THR A 102 9.19 4.83 7.48
C THR A 102 8.79 5.14 6.04
N GLN A 103 8.62 4.10 5.21
CA GLN A 103 8.13 4.25 3.84
C GLN A 103 6.68 4.68 3.82
N TYR A 104 5.82 4.09 4.65
CA TYR A 104 4.42 4.50 4.79
C TYR A 104 4.30 5.98 5.15
N ASN A 105 5.01 6.44 6.17
CA ASN A 105 5.03 7.85 6.57
C ASN A 105 5.58 8.77 5.47
N ALA A 106 6.56 8.31 4.69
CA ALA A 106 7.07 9.06 3.55
C ALA A 106 6.04 9.17 2.42
N VAL A 107 5.27 8.12 2.15
CA VAL A 107 4.14 8.16 1.20
C VAL A 107 3.07 9.14 1.68
N LEU A 108 2.75 9.17 2.97
CA LEU A 108 1.79 10.17 3.50
C LEU A 108 2.28 11.62 3.30
N ARG A 109 3.58 11.88 3.48
CA ARG A 109 4.16 13.20 3.19
C ARG A 109 4.12 13.55 1.71
N LEU A 110 4.31 12.57 0.82
CA LEU A 110 4.14 12.77 -0.62
C LEU A 110 2.69 13.18 -0.93
N VAL A 111 1.70 12.49 -0.35
CA VAL A 111 0.28 12.83 -0.52
C VAL A 111 0.02 14.26 -0.02
N ASP A 112 0.50 14.64 1.18
CA ASP A 112 0.34 16.01 1.67
C ASP A 112 0.99 17.05 0.74
N ALA A 113 2.21 16.81 0.25
CA ALA A 113 2.90 17.75 -0.62
C ALA A 113 2.14 18.04 -1.93
N TRP A 114 1.42 17.04 -2.46
CA TRP A 114 0.64 17.15 -3.69
C TRP A 114 -0.82 17.57 -3.48
N SER A 115 -1.22 17.80 -2.22
CA SER A 115 -2.57 18.25 -1.88
C SER A 115 -2.88 19.67 -2.37
N GLU A 116 -4.15 19.98 -2.59
CA GLU A 116 -4.59 21.29 -3.10
C GLU A 116 -4.05 22.45 -2.23
N GLY A 117 -3.53 23.49 -2.88
CA GLY A 117 -3.00 24.68 -2.20
C GLY A 117 -1.51 24.59 -1.84
N LYS A 118 -0.85 23.45 -2.13
CA LYS A 118 0.59 23.27 -2.00
C LYS A 118 1.32 23.57 -3.32
N PRO A 119 2.63 23.83 -3.31
CA PRO A 119 3.40 24.09 -4.53
C PRO A 119 3.28 22.99 -5.60
N ASP A 120 3.19 21.72 -5.19
CA ASP A 120 3.07 20.58 -6.11
C ASP A 120 1.62 20.31 -6.55
N SER A 121 0.65 21.18 -6.21
CA SER A 121 -0.74 21.03 -6.64
C SER A 121 -1.01 21.55 -8.06
N VAL A 122 -0.01 21.54 -8.94
CA VAL A 122 -0.10 21.98 -10.34
C VAL A 122 -0.05 20.75 -11.24
N TYR A 123 -0.99 20.59 -12.16
CA TYR A 123 -0.99 19.48 -13.12
C TYR A 123 -0.39 19.90 -14.46
N ARG A 124 0.54 19.10 -14.98
CA ARG A 124 1.10 19.20 -16.33
C ARG A 124 1.13 17.83 -16.98
N LEU A 125 0.47 17.68 -18.12
CA LEU A 125 0.38 16.41 -18.84
C LEU A 125 1.76 15.83 -19.22
N SER A 126 2.76 16.69 -19.43
CA SER A 126 4.12 16.32 -19.83
C SER A 126 4.94 15.64 -18.74
N ASP A 127 4.96 16.23 -17.54
CA ASP A 127 6.03 16.03 -16.55
C ASP A 127 5.54 16.19 -15.09
N HIS A 128 4.24 16.42 -14.86
CA HIS A 128 3.67 16.53 -13.52
C HIS A 128 2.21 16.05 -13.51
N ASN A 129 2.04 14.74 -13.63
CA ASN A 129 0.76 14.05 -13.83
C ASN A 129 0.62 12.83 -12.90
N CYS A 130 -0.40 12.00 -13.14
CA CYS A 130 -0.64 10.78 -12.37
C CYS A 130 0.54 9.80 -12.38
N VAL A 131 1.24 9.65 -13.52
CA VAL A 131 2.39 8.75 -13.67
C VAL A 131 3.57 9.26 -12.84
N THR A 132 3.85 10.55 -12.85
CA THR A 132 4.93 11.12 -12.03
C THR A 132 4.60 11.02 -10.54
N PHE A 133 3.34 11.18 -10.15
CA PHE A 133 2.92 10.99 -8.77
C PHE A 133 3.17 9.55 -8.28
N VAL A 134 2.72 8.54 -9.02
CA VAL A 134 2.98 7.13 -8.65
C VAL A 134 4.45 6.74 -8.80
N LYS A 135 5.20 7.41 -9.68
CA LYS A 135 6.67 7.27 -9.77
C LYS A 135 7.35 7.67 -8.46
N GLU A 136 6.94 8.80 -7.86
CA GLU A 136 7.50 9.24 -6.57
C GLU A 136 7.15 8.27 -5.44
N ALA A 137 5.92 7.74 -5.41
CA ALA A 137 5.54 6.69 -4.45
C ALA A 137 6.37 5.41 -4.66
N ALA A 138 6.56 4.97 -5.92
CA ALA A 138 7.40 3.83 -6.26
C ALA A 138 8.86 4.01 -5.82
N ARG A 139 9.40 5.23 -5.95
CA ARG A 139 10.74 5.60 -5.47
C ARG A 139 10.83 5.49 -3.95
N ILE A 140 9.83 6.01 -3.22
CA ILE A 140 9.77 5.95 -1.75
C ILE A 140 9.79 4.51 -1.25
N VAL A 141 9.08 3.60 -1.92
CA VAL A 141 9.04 2.18 -1.54
C VAL A 141 10.22 1.37 -2.09
N GLY A 142 11.23 2.04 -2.66
CA GLY A 142 12.52 1.45 -3.01
C GLY A 142 12.57 0.73 -4.35
N LEU A 143 11.62 0.98 -5.26
CA LEU A 143 11.62 0.40 -6.59
C LEU A 143 12.62 1.09 -7.53
N SER A 144 13.12 0.32 -8.50
CA SER A 144 14.09 0.75 -9.51
C SER A 144 13.46 0.78 -10.92
N GLY A 145 14.20 1.25 -11.93
CA GLY A 145 13.71 1.28 -13.33
C GLY A 145 12.57 2.29 -13.57
N LEU A 146 12.53 3.36 -12.77
CA LEU A 146 11.44 4.34 -12.73
C LEU A 146 11.48 5.36 -13.87
N ASP A 147 12.64 5.55 -14.51
CA ASP A 147 12.78 6.48 -15.62
C ASP A 147 12.31 5.87 -16.94
N GLN A 148 11.06 6.21 -17.31
CA GLN A 148 10.38 5.68 -18.48
C GLN A 148 9.78 6.82 -19.33
N PRO A 149 10.60 7.72 -19.92
CA PRO A 149 10.11 8.97 -20.53
C PRO A 149 9.04 8.76 -21.61
N LYS A 150 9.10 7.64 -22.34
CA LYS A 150 8.13 7.28 -23.39
C LYS A 150 6.77 6.79 -22.85
N LEU A 151 6.66 6.54 -21.54
CA LEU A 151 5.48 5.97 -20.87
C LEU A 151 4.80 6.94 -19.91
N MET A 152 5.29 8.18 -19.79
CA MET A 152 4.76 9.19 -18.84
C MET A 152 3.29 9.59 -19.08
N LYS A 153 2.68 9.15 -20.19
CA LYS A 153 1.26 9.34 -20.53
C LYS A 153 0.52 8.01 -20.74
N LYS A 154 1.14 6.89 -20.32
CA LYS A 154 0.65 5.52 -20.53
C LYS A 154 0.66 4.77 -19.19
N PRO A 155 -0.26 5.08 -18.27
CA PRO A 155 -0.18 4.64 -16.88
C PRO A 155 -0.07 3.11 -16.72
N ARG A 156 -0.87 2.32 -17.44
CA ARG A 156 -0.76 0.85 -17.39
C ARG A 156 0.59 0.37 -17.92
N SER A 157 1.02 0.86 -19.08
CA SER A 157 2.31 0.46 -19.66
C SER A 157 3.47 0.83 -18.74
N TYR A 158 3.42 2.01 -18.11
CA TYR A 158 4.40 2.46 -17.13
C TYR A 158 4.48 1.50 -15.94
N LEU A 159 3.34 1.22 -15.28
CA LEU A 159 3.32 0.34 -14.11
C LEU A 159 3.75 -1.10 -14.46
N LYS A 160 3.38 -1.61 -15.63
CA LYS A 160 3.88 -2.91 -16.10
C LYS A 160 5.40 -2.93 -16.28
N ALA A 161 5.97 -1.86 -16.85
CA ALA A 161 7.43 -1.74 -17.02
C ALA A 161 8.15 -1.67 -15.65
N VAL A 162 7.63 -0.88 -14.70
CA VAL A 162 8.17 -0.81 -13.35
C VAL A 162 8.06 -2.15 -12.63
N GLY A 163 6.91 -2.82 -12.70
CA GLY A 163 6.71 -4.15 -12.10
C GLY A 163 7.70 -5.18 -12.66
N ALA A 164 7.88 -5.21 -13.98
CA ALA A 164 8.83 -6.11 -14.64
C ALA A 164 10.28 -5.82 -14.23
N ALA A 165 10.68 -4.55 -14.11
CA ALA A 165 12.01 -4.15 -13.67
C ALA A 165 12.31 -4.48 -12.20
N ASN A 166 11.29 -4.85 -11.41
CA ASN A 166 11.40 -5.17 -9.99
C ASN A 166 10.87 -6.58 -9.67
N ALA A 167 11.00 -7.51 -10.62
CA ALA A 167 10.67 -8.91 -10.40
C ALA A 167 11.40 -9.45 -9.16
N GLY A 168 10.65 -10.12 -8.27
CA GLY A 168 11.16 -10.60 -6.97
C GLY A 168 11.22 -9.54 -5.85
N ARG A 169 10.96 -8.27 -6.16
CA ARG A 169 10.84 -7.17 -5.16
C ARG A 169 9.41 -6.65 -5.01
N VAL A 170 8.52 -7.01 -5.94
CA VAL A 170 7.10 -6.70 -5.90
C VAL A 170 6.29 -7.99 -5.79
N ILE A 171 5.09 -7.90 -5.23
CA ILE A 171 4.07 -8.94 -5.30
C ILE A 171 3.29 -8.70 -6.61
N PRO A 172 3.48 -9.54 -7.65
CA PRO A 172 2.70 -9.39 -8.87
C PRO A 172 1.22 -9.66 -8.57
N VAL A 173 0.35 -8.78 -9.06
CA VAL A 173 -1.11 -8.93 -8.91
C VAL A 173 -1.71 -9.20 -10.29
N GLY A 174 -1.69 -8.21 -11.17
CA GLY A 174 -2.18 -8.36 -12.55
C GLY A 174 -3.67 -8.75 -12.65
N LEU A 175 -4.49 -8.33 -11.69
CA LEU A 175 -5.91 -8.69 -11.60
C LEU A 175 -6.81 -7.48 -11.87
N HIS A 176 -7.98 -7.76 -12.44
CA HIS A 176 -9.05 -6.78 -12.50
C HIS A 176 -9.52 -6.43 -11.08
N GLY A 177 -9.89 -5.18 -10.85
CA GLY A 177 -10.05 -4.62 -9.52
C GLY A 177 -11.13 -5.31 -8.70
N LYS A 178 -12.23 -5.69 -9.32
CA LYS A 178 -13.28 -6.50 -8.67
C LYS A 178 -12.73 -7.81 -8.09
N ASP A 179 -11.90 -8.50 -8.86
CA ASP A 179 -11.34 -9.81 -8.47
C ASP A 179 -10.25 -9.63 -7.41
N TYR A 180 -9.41 -8.62 -7.56
CA TYR A 180 -8.40 -8.29 -6.55
C TYR A 180 -9.05 -7.93 -5.21
N LEU A 181 -10.02 -7.00 -5.21
CA LEU A 181 -10.70 -6.58 -3.98
C LEU A 181 -11.42 -7.74 -3.29
N ALA A 182 -12.02 -8.66 -4.05
CA ALA A 182 -12.65 -9.85 -3.50
C ALA A 182 -11.65 -10.84 -2.87
N SER A 183 -10.39 -10.81 -3.32
CA SER A 183 -9.32 -11.65 -2.76
C SER A 183 -8.69 -11.10 -1.47
N LEU A 184 -8.95 -9.84 -1.13
CA LEU A 184 -8.30 -9.19 0.00
C LEU A 184 -8.90 -9.67 1.33
N PRO A 185 -8.06 -10.00 2.33
CA PRO A 185 -8.55 -10.30 3.66
C PRO A 185 -9.16 -9.06 4.34
N PRO A 186 -10.07 -9.23 5.32
CA PRO A 186 -10.57 -8.15 6.15
C PRO A 186 -9.42 -7.49 6.95
N ILE A 187 -9.40 -6.16 7.03
CA ILE A 187 -8.44 -5.47 7.90
C ILE A 187 -8.94 -5.60 9.34
N SER A 188 -8.38 -6.53 10.07
CA SER A 188 -8.71 -6.76 11.48
C SER A 188 -7.50 -6.37 12.33
N PRO A 189 -7.66 -5.51 13.35
CA PRO A 189 -6.63 -5.36 14.37
C PRO A 189 -6.49 -6.69 15.11
N SER A 190 -5.51 -7.49 14.71
CA SER A 190 -5.14 -8.68 15.49
C SER A 190 -4.53 -8.19 16.81
N GLN A 191 -4.90 -8.84 17.91
CA GLN A 191 -4.54 -8.55 19.29
C GLN A 191 -3.01 -8.60 19.53
N ALA A 192 -2.28 -7.63 19.00
CA ALA A 192 -0.85 -7.46 19.24
C ALA A 192 -0.63 -6.68 20.54
N THR A 193 -1.11 -7.19 21.67
CA THR A 193 -0.78 -6.63 23.01
C THR A 193 -1.03 -7.61 24.18
N ALA A 194 -0.87 -8.93 23.98
CA ALA A 194 -1.05 -9.91 25.07
C ALA A 194 0.15 -10.84 25.30
N SER A 195 1.39 -10.44 24.96
CA SER A 195 2.57 -11.29 25.20
C SER A 195 3.71 -10.66 26.00
N ASN A 196 3.55 -9.46 26.58
CA ASN A 196 4.61 -8.82 27.38
C ASN A 196 4.27 -8.47 28.85
N THR A 197 3.21 -9.05 29.44
CA THR A 197 2.83 -8.72 30.84
C THR A 197 2.86 -9.91 31.82
N THR A 198 3.53 -11.01 31.49
CA THR A 198 3.67 -12.15 32.43
C THR A 198 5.11 -12.64 32.49
N ALA A 199 6.04 -11.74 32.83
CA ALA A 199 7.40 -12.13 33.18
C ALA A 199 8.02 -11.21 34.24
N VAL A 200 7.24 -10.75 35.23
CA VAL A 200 7.79 -10.30 36.52
C VAL A 200 6.76 -10.68 37.60
N VAL A 201 7.23 -11.19 38.73
CA VAL A 201 6.49 -11.63 39.93
C VAL A 201 6.04 -13.10 39.90
N ALA A 202 7.00 -14.02 40.15
CA ALA A 202 6.77 -15.20 40.99
C ALA A 202 8.08 -15.95 41.30
N THR A 203 9.01 -15.33 42.03
CA THR A 203 10.01 -16.08 42.83
C THR A 203 10.42 -15.24 44.04
N ALA A 204 9.60 -15.27 45.09
CA ALA A 204 10.04 -14.99 46.45
C ALA A 204 9.45 -16.09 47.34
N ALA A 205 10.20 -17.18 47.47
CA ALA A 205 9.98 -18.17 48.53
C ALA A 205 10.69 -17.69 49.80
N PRO A 206 10.15 -17.98 51.01
CA PRO A 206 10.69 -17.48 52.27
C PRO A 206 11.94 -18.26 52.68
N VAL A 207 12.96 -17.55 53.17
CA VAL A 207 14.13 -18.14 53.84
C VAL A 207 13.85 -18.22 55.35
N PRO A 208 14.08 -19.36 56.02
CA PRO A 208 13.89 -19.49 57.45
C PRO A 208 15.07 -18.93 58.25
N SER A 209 14.76 -18.58 59.50
CA SER A 209 15.61 -17.94 60.51
C SER A 209 16.80 -18.80 60.97
N HIS A 210 17.93 -18.14 61.25
CA HIS A 210 18.84 -18.44 62.36
C HIS A 210 19.39 -17.15 62.93
#